data_AF-A0A966WAJ7-F1
#
_entry.id   AF-A0A966WAJ7-F1
#
_cell.length_a   1.000
_cell.length_b   1.000
_cell.length_c   1.000
_cell.angle_alpha   90.00
_cell.angle_beta   90.00
_cell.angle_gamma   90.00
#
_symmetry.space_group_name_H-M   'P 1'
#
loop_
_entity.id
_entity.type
_entity.pdbx_description
1 polymer ?
#
loop_
_entity_poly.entity_id
_entity_poly.type
_entity_poly.pdbx_seq_one_letter_code
_entity_poly.pdbx_strand_id
1 'polypeptide(L)'
;MGEDRVVSIDATARRSVSELLNHLYGQQHRLCTTPSGQVTLVLSRDREIDLIELEQLCDAVGWSRRPLRRVRRALQNSLLLVGLWRHDPRLPKLVGFARCTGDGVIDATIWDVAVHPLYQGAGLGKQLMHYVLDLLRQQQVQRVSLFADPEVIGFYAAQGWELEPLERRCAFWYAS
;
A
#
# COMPACT_ATOMS: atom_id res chain seq x y z
N MET A 1 20.75 -8.47 42.67
CA MET A 1 19.61 -9.35 42.33
C MET A 1 18.40 -8.49 41.94
N GLY A 2 18.51 -7.73 40.86
CA GLY A 2 17.53 -6.69 40.49
C GLY A 2 17.46 -6.33 38.99
N GLU A 3 18.32 -6.87 38.13
CA GLU A 3 18.32 -6.55 36.69
C GLU A 3 17.47 -7.52 35.84
N ASP A 4 17.24 -8.75 36.30
CA ASP A 4 16.54 -9.79 35.50
C ASP A 4 15.02 -9.60 35.37
N ARG A 5 14.37 -8.80 36.22
CA ARG A 5 12.90 -8.62 36.19
C ARG A 5 12.44 -7.53 35.22
N VAL A 6 13.30 -6.57 34.87
CA VAL A 6 12.92 -5.46 33.96
C VAL A 6 12.95 -5.92 32.50
N VAL A 7 13.88 -6.80 32.14
CA VAL A 7 14.02 -7.34 30.78
C VAL A 7 12.85 -8.27 30.39
N SER A 8 12.25 -9.00 31.35
CA SER A 8 11.18 -9.96 31.06
C SER A 8 9.80 -9.32 30.84
N ILE A 9 9.55 -8.14 31.43
CA ILE A 9 8.31 -7.37 31.26
C ILE A 9 8.26 -6.73 29.87
N ASP A 10 9.39 -6.18 29.40
CA ASP A 10 9.52 -5.54 28.09
C ASP A 10 9.39 -6.56 26.93
N ALA A 11 9.94 -7.78 27.11
CA ALA A 11 9.79 -8.86 26.13
C ALA A 11 8.34 -9.35 25.98
N THR A 12 7.58 -9.41 27.07
CA THR A 12 6.17 -9.83 27.07
C THR A 12 5.27 -8.77 26.42
N ALA A 13 5.51 -7.48 26.69
CA ALA A 13 4.78 -6.38 26.07
C ALA A 13 5.07 -6.24 24.56
N ARG A 14 6.31 -6.49 24.13
CA ARG A 14 6.66 -6.51 22.71
C ARG A 14 6.04 -7.69 21.96
N ARG A 15 5.93 -8.86 22.61
CA ARG A 15 5.21 -10.01 22.06
C ARG A 15 3.72 -9.73 21.88
N SER A 16 3.06 -9.14 22.87
CA SER A 16 1.62 -8.83 22.77
C SER A 16 1.30 -7.79 21.70
N VAL A 17 2.16 -6.80 21.48
CA VAL A 17 2.00 -5.82 20.38
C VAL A 17 2.18 -6.48 19.01
N SER A 18 3.16 -7.36 18.86
CA SER A 18 3.37 -8.10 17.61
C SER A 18 2.19 -9.02 17.28
N GLU A 19 1.66 -9.74 18.27
CA GLU A 19 0.46 -10.57 18.14
C GLU A 19 -0.78 -9.74 17.76
N LEU A 20 -0.95 -8.57 18.38
CA LEU A 20 -2.02 -7.64 18.04
C LEU A 20 -1.92 -7.15 16.60
N LEU A 21 -0.74 -6.74 16.14
CA LEU A 21 -0.55 -6.27 14.77
C LEU A 21 -0.78 -7.40 13.76
N ASN A 22 -0.31 -8.61 14.05
CA ASN A 22 -0.58 -9.80 13.24
C ASN A 22 -2.08 -10.09 13.14
N HIS A 23 -2.82 -9.93 14.25
CA HIS A 23 -4.27 -10.11 14.25
C HIS A 23 -4.99 -9.03 13.42
N LEU A 24 -4.57 -7.77 13.54
CA LEU A 24 -5.23 -6.62 12.90
C LEU A 24 -4.85 -6.39 11.42
N TYR A 25 -3.66 -6.84 11.01
CA TYR A 25 -3.06 -6.53 9.72
C TYR A 25 -2.52 -7.76 9.00
N GLY A 26 -2.67 -8.95 9.56
CA GLY A 26 -2.15 -10.19 8.99
C GLY A 26 -0.66 -10.42 9.25
N GLN A 27 -0.22 -11.64 8.97
CA GLN A 27 1.15 -12.11 9.25
C GLN A 27 2.21 -11.45 8.36
N GLN A 28 1.80 -11.00 7.17
CA GLN A 28 2.70 -10.37 6.22
C GLN A 28 2.70 -8.84 6.34
N HIS A 29 2.15 -8.25 7.41
CA HIS A 29 2.17 -6.81 7.60
C HIS A 29 3.61 -6.26 7.67
N ARG A 30 3.79 -4.99 7.31
CA ARG A 30 5.10 -4.33 7.38
C ARG A 30 4.96 -2.97 8.07
N LEU A 31 5.75 -2.75 9.11
CA LEU A 31 5.88 -1.43 9.73
C LEU A 31 6.67 -0.50 8.82
N CYS A 32 6.17 0.73 8.62
CA CYS A 32 6.88 1.74 7.87
C CYS A 32 7.80 2.56 8.78
N THR A 33 8.96 2.95 8.25
CA THR A 33 9.86 3.89 8.92
C THR A 33 9.58 5.30 8.41
N THR A 34 9.50 6.28 9.33
CA THR A 34 9.38 7.70 8.98
C THR A 34 10.39 8.52 9.77
N PRO A 35 10.84 9.68 9.26
CA PRO A 35 11.81 10.52 9.96
C PRO A 35 11.33 11.02 11.33
N SER A 36 10.01 11.24 11.52
CA SER A 36 9.47 11.71 12.80
C SER A 36 9.25 10.60 13.83
N GLY A 37 8.93 9.38 13.39
CA GLY A 37 8.70 8.21 14.26
C GLY A 37 7.52 8.34 15.23
N GLN A 38 6.72 9.40 15.15
CA GLN A 38 5.66 9.72 16.13
C GLN A 38 4.40 8.86 15.97
N VAL A 39 4.22 8.20 14.83
CA VAL A 39 3.04 7.41 14.52
C VAL A 39 3.43 6.04 13.99
N THR A 40 2.70 5.01 14.43
CA THR A 40 2.85 3.66 13.90
C THR A 40 2.11 3.56 12.57
N LEU A 41 2.85 3.29 11.50
CA LEU A 41 2.32 3.15 10.15
C LEU A 41 2.50 1.71 9.68
N VAL A 42 1.45 1.10 9.16
CA VAL A 42 1.41 -0.33 8.87
C VAL A 42 0.91 -0.57 7.45
N LEU A 43 1.68 -1.30 6.65
CA LEU A 43 1.28 -1.83 5.35
C LEU A 43 0.65 -3.21 5.54
N SER A 44 -0.44 -3.48 4.84
CA SER A 44 -1.09 -4.79 4.87
C SER A 44 -1.88 -5.07 3.60
N ARG A 45 -1.89 -6.34 3.19
CA ARG A 45 -2.78 -6.88 2.15
C ARG A 45 -4.03 -7.59 2.72
N ASP A 46 -4.03 -7.88 4.01
CA ASP A 46 -5.01 -8.76 4.66
C ASP A 46 -6.12 -7.97 5.38
N ARG A 47 -5.81 -6.74 5.80
CA ARG A 47 -6.80 -5.87 6.43
C ARG A 47 -7.79 -5.36 5.38
N GLU A 48 -9.07 -5.56 5.66
CA GLU A 48 -10.15 -5.09 4.79
C GLU A 48 -10.12 -3.58 4.62
N ILE A 49 -10.38 -3.14 3.39
CA ILE A 49 -10.41 -1.73 3.01
C ILE A 49 -11.85 -1.26 3.05
N ASP A 50 -12.16 -0.39 4.00
CA ASP A 50 -13.44 0.29 4.07
C ASP A 50 -13.60 1.25 2.89
N LEU A 51 -14.76 1.18 2.21
CA LEU A 51 -15.00 1.97 0.99
C LEU A 51 -15.17 3.47 1.27
N ILE A 52 -15.65 3.83 2.46
CA ILE A 52 -15.83 5.23 2.85
C ILE A 52 -14.45 5.82 3.16
N GLU A 53 -13.58 5.11 3.88
CA GLU A 53 -12.19 5.54 4.08
C GLU A 53 -11.41 5.64 2.77
N LEU A 54 -11.61 4.70 1.85
CA LEU A 54 -10.99 4.76 0.52
C LEU A 54 -11.49 5.97 -0.28
N GLU A 55 -12.80 6.27 -0.25
CA GLU A 55 -13.35 7.47 -0.90
C GLU A 55 -12.75 8.75 -0.31
N GLN A 56 -12.66 8.84 1.02
CA GLN A 56 -12.02 9.97 1.71
C GLN A 56 -10.55 10.14 1.31
N LEU A 57 -9.81 9.03 1.19
CA LEU A 57 -8.42 9.06 0.71
C LEU A 57 -8.35 9.55 -0.74
N CYS A 58 -9.22 9.04 -1.62
CA CYS A 58 -9.28 9.45 -3.02
C CYS A 58 -9.57 10.95 -3.16
N ASP A 59 -10.54 11.46 -2.40
CA ASP A 59 -10.86 12.89 -2.37
C ASP A 59 -9.65 13.71 -1.89
N ALA A 60 -8.95 13.26 -0.84
CA ALA A 60 -7.81 13.96 -0.27
C ALA A 60 -6.64 14.09 -1.25
N VAL A 61 -6.47 13.14 -2.18
CA VAL A 61 -5.44 13.19 -3.25
C VAL A 61 -5.95 13.83 -4.54
N GLY A 62 -7.18 14.34 -4.56
CA GLY A 62 -7.76 15.05 -5.70
C GLY A 62 -8.31 14.15 -6.81
N TRP A 63 -8.55 12.86 -6.53
CA TRP A 63 -9.12 11.96 -7.54
C TRP A 63 -10.62 12.17 -7.72
N SER A 64 -11.09 12.01 -8.95
CA SER A 64 -12.52 12.09 -9.26
C SER A 64 -13.29 10.95 -8.59
N ARG A 65 -14.44 11.29 -7.99
CA ARG A 65 -15.35 10.31 -7.40
C ARG A 65 -15.90 9.36 -8.44
N ARG A 66 -15.99 8.08 -8.07
CA ARG A 66 -16.52 6.99 -8.89
C ARG A 66 -17.69 6.36 -8.15
N PRO A 67 -18.74 5.85 -8.83
CA PRO A 67 -19.85 5.21 -8.14
C PRO A 67 -19.37 4.06 -7.25
N LEU A 68 -19.70 4.08 -5.94
CA LEU A 68 -19.20 3.11 -4.95
C LEU A 68 -19.44 1.64 -5.38
N ARG A 69 -20.55 1.35 -6.06
CA ARG A 69 -20.82 0.00 -6.61
C ARG A 69 -19.76 -0.47 -7.61
N ARG A 70 -19.23 0.44 -8.44
CA ARG A 70 -18.20 0.14 -9.44
C ARG A 70 -16.84 0.00 -8.77
N VAL A 71 -16.54 0.87 -7.79
CA VAL A 71 -15.32 0.77 -6.97
C VAL A 71 -15.27 -0.58 -6.27
N ARG A 72 -16.34 -0.96 -5.54
CA ARG A 72 -16.43 -2.27 -4.87
C ARG A 72 -16.15 -3.43 -5.82
N ARG A 73 -16.76 -3.42 -7.01
CA ARG A 73 -16.55 -4.47 -8.02
C ARG A 73 -15.11 -4.47 -8.55
N ALA A 74 -14.49 -3.30 -8.74
CA ALA A 74 -13.10 -3.21 -9.17
C ALA A 74 -12.15 -3.79 -8.09
N LEU A 75 -12.39 -3.49 -6.81
CA LEU A 75 -11.61 -4.06 -5.69
C LEU A 75 -11.74 -5.60 -5.66
N GLN A 76 -12.96 -6.12 -5.80
CA GLN A 76 -13.22 -7.57 -5.82
C GLN A 76 -12.56 -8.32 -6.99
N ASN A 77 -12.27 -7.63 -8.09
CA ASN A 77 -11.63 -8.19 -9.28
C ASN A 77 -10.16 -7.74 -9.40
N SER A 78 -9.55 -7.32 -8.29
CA SER A 78 -8.14 -6.96 -8.25
C SER A 78 -7.30 -8.14 -7.76
N LEU A 79 -6.14 -8.31 -8.38
CA LEU A 79 -5.17 -9.33 -8.00
C LEU A 79 -4.59 -9.06 -6.60
N LEU A 80 -4.32 -7.79 -6.33
CA LEU A 80 -3.72 -7.35 -5.08
C LEU A 80 -4.29 -6.00 -4.65
N LEU A 81 -4.62 -5.92 -3.37
CA LEU A 81 -4.99 -4.71 -2.66
C LEU A 81 -4.04 -4.56 -1.48
N VAL A 82 -3.46 -3.37 -1.33
CA VAL A 82 -2.61 -3.04 -0.19
C VAL A 82 -3.10 -1.72 0.38
N GLY A 83 -3.31 -1.67 1.68
CA GLY A 83 -3.48 -0.42 2.40
C GLY A 83 -2.25 -0.05 3.21
N LEU A 84 -2.16 1.24 3.50
CA LEU A 84 -1.25 1.83 4.48
C LEU A 84 -2.13 2.48 5.55
N TRP A 85 -2.02 2.03 6.80
CA TRP A 85 -2.79 2.54 7.92
C TRP A 85 -1.93 3.32 8.89
N ARG A 86 -2.45 4.43 9.39
CA ARG A 86 -2.04 4.93 10.70
C ARG A 86 -2.70 4.05 11.75
N HIS A 87 -1.89 3.25 12.42
CA HIS A 87 -2.38 2.39 13.49
C HIS A 87 -2.76 3.22 14.71
N ASP A 88 -3.95 2.94 15.21
CA ASP A 88 -4.46 3.32 16.51
C ASP A 88 -5.18 2.08 17.07
N PRO A 89 -5.04 1.73 18.36
CA PRO A 89 -5.68 0.55 18.93
C PRO A 89 -7.22 0.56 18.87
N ARG A 90 -7.83 1.74 18.74
CA ARG A 90 -9.30 1.92 18.68
C ARG A 90 -9.76 2.12 17.25
N LEU A 91 -9.16 3.07 16.54
CA LEU A 91 -9.62 3.48 15.22
C LEU A 91 -8.43 3.71 14.27
N PRO A 92 -7.85 2.63 13.72
CA PRO A 92 -6.82 2.77 12.69
C PRO A 92 -7.42 3.42 11.45
N LYS A 93 -6.65 4.28 10.79
CA LYS A 93 -7.12 5.08 9.64
C LYS A 93 -6.34 4.73 8.39
N LEU A 94 -7.02 4.47 7.28
CA LEU A 94 -6.39 4.32 5.97
C LEU A 94 -5.80 5.67 5.52
N VAL A 95 -4.49 5.68 5.27
CA VAL A 95 -3.73 6.87 4.85
C VAL A 95 -2.93 6.64 3.57
N GLY A 96 -2.99 5.43 3.01
CA GLY A 96 -2.50 5.13 1.68
C GLY A 96 -3.09 3.84 1.13
N PHE A 97 -3.01 3.67 -0.18
CA PHE A 97 -3.66 2.59 -0.90
C PHE A 97 -2.90 2.28 -2.18
N ALA A 98 -2.78 0.99 -2.50
CA ALA A 98 -2.31 0.52 -3.80
C ALA A 98 -3.18 -0.63 -4.31
N ARG A 99 -3.42 -0.64 -5.63
CA ARG A 99 -4.21 -1.69 -6.29
C ARG A 99 -3.55 -2.18 -7.56
N CYS A 100 -3.56 -3.50 -7.73
CA CYS A 100 -3.00 -4.19 -8.89
C CYS A 100 -4.03 -5.13 -9.51
N THR A 101 -4.04 -5.25 -10.83
CA THR A 101 -4.68 -6.36 -11.55
C THR A 101 -3.63 -7.12 -12.33
N GLY A 102 -3.96 -8.32 -12.81
CA GLY A 102 -3.01 -9.13 -13.58
C GLY A 102 -3.51 -10.56 -13.71
N ASP A 103 -2.73 -11.40 -14.36
CA ASP A 103 -2.96 -12.84 -14.44
C ASP A 103 -2.44 -13.61 -13.20
N GLY A 104 -1.70 -12.91 -12.32
CA GLY A 104 -1.19 -13.46 -11.08
C GLY A 104 0.06 -14.33 -11.23
N VAL A 105 0.67 -14.41 -12.42
CA VAL A 105 1.83 -15.26 -12.69
C VAL A 105 2.84 -14.61 -13.65
N ILE A 106 2.40 -13.97 -14.72
CA ILE A 106 3.27 -13.38 -15.74
C ILE A 106 3.23 -11.86 -15.63
N ASP A 107 2.03 -11.29 -15.73
CA ASP A 107 1.83 -9.86 -15.86
C ASP A 107 0.95 -9.29 -14.74
N ALA A 108 1.38 -8.14 -14.21
CA ALA A 108 0.55 -7.27 -13.38
C ALA A 108 0.61 -5.81 -13.84
N THR A 109 -0.46 -5.08 -13.57
CA THR A 109 -0.56 -3.63 -13.76
C THR A 109 -0.99 -2.99 -12.45
N ILE A 110 -0.21 -2.02 -11.98
CA ILE A 110 -0.55 -1.17 -10.84
C ILE A 110 -1.37 0.01 -11.36
N TRP A 111 -2.56 0.22 -10.80
CA TRP A 111 -3.52 1.22 -11.28
C TRP A 111 -3.62 2.43 -10.37
N ASP A 112 -3.91 2.19 -9.09
CA ASP A 112 -4.14 3.23 -8.11
C ASP A 112 -2.99 3.15 -7.11
N VAL A 113 -2.28 4.26 -6.90
CA VAL A 113 -1.31 4.44 -5.81
C VAL A 113 -1.56 5.80 -5.17
N ALA A 114 -1.97 5.80 -3.91
CA ALA A 114 -2.29 7.01 -3.17
C ALA A 114 -1.63 6.99 -1.79
N VAL A 115 -1.12 8.15 -1.37
CA VAL A 115 -0.74 8.43 0.01
C VAL A 115 -1.37 9.77 0.36
N HIS A 116 -2.09 9.82 1.49
CA HIS A 116 -2.78 11.01 1.97
C HIS A 116 -1.77 12.18 2.10
N PRO A 117 -2.12 13.43 1.72
CA PRO A 117 -1.18 14.55 1.65
C PRO A 117 -0.35 14.79 2.93
N LEU A 118 -0.98 14.69 4.11
CA LEU A 118 -0.29 14.80 5.41
C LEU A 118 0.82 13.77 5.66
N TYR A 119 0.89 12.71 4.85
CA TYR A 119 1.85 11.61 4.95
C TYR A 119 2.81 11.56 3.75
N GLN A 120 2.70 12.50 2.81
CA GLN A 120 3.62 12.60 1.68
C GLN A 120 4.97 13.19 2.09
N GLY A 121 5.99 13.05 1.24
CA GLY A 121 7.36 13.52 1.53
C GLY A 121 8.13 12.68 2.57
N ALA A 122 7.48 11.76 3.27
CA ALA A 122 8.10 10.89 4.29
C ALA A 122 8.60 9.53 3.75
N GLY A 123 8.68 9.34 2.42
CA GLY A 123 9.11 8.08 1.81
C GLY A 123 8.09 6.94 1.84
N LEU A 124 6.85 7.19 2.26
CA LEU A 124 5.82 6.16 2.41
C LEU A 124 5.33 5.60 1.07
N GLY A 125 5.26 6.42 0.02
CA GLY A 125 4.92 5.95 -1.33
C GLY A 125 5.92 4.89 -1.82
N LYS A 126 7.22 5.11 -1.57
CA LYS A 126 8.27 4.15 -1.91
C LYS A 126 8.14 2.84 -1.12
N GLN A 127 7.87 2.94 0.19
CA GLN A 127 7.67 1.75 1.03
C GLN A 127 6.43 0.95 0.62
N LEU A 128 5.33 1.63 0.28
CA LEU A 128 4.12 1.02 -0.27
C LEU A 128 4.39 0.28 -1.58
N MET A 129 5.08 0.93 -2.53
CA MET A 129 5.45 0.31 -3.80
C MET A 129 6.37 -0.90 -3.63
N HIS A 130 7.39 -0.81 -2.78
CA HIS A 130 8.26 -1.94 -2.49
C HIS A 130 7.49 -3.13 -1.91
N TYR A 131 6.56 -2.87 -0.98
CA TYR A 131 5.73 -3.93 -0.40
C TYR A 131 4.83 -4.60 -1.45
N VAL A 132 4.21 -3.81 -2.34
CA VAL A 132 3.45 -4.34 -3.48
C VAL A 132 4.32 -5.22 -4.38
N LEU A 133 5.50 -4.74 -4.78
CA LEU A 133 6.41 -5.48 -5.67
C LEU A 133 6.94 -6.76 -5.01
N ASP A 134 7.22 -6.75 -3.71
CA ASP A 134 7.63 -7.94 -2.96
C ASP A 134 6.53 -9.01 -2.94
N LEU A 135 5.26 -8.61 -2.77
CA LEU A 135 4.12 -9.52 -2.80
C LEU A 135 3.91 -10.10 -4.21
N LEU A 136 4.02 -9.29 -5.26
CA LEU A 136 3.92 -9.77 -6.65
C LEU A 136 5.07 -10.72 -6.99
N ARG A 137 6.29 -10.44 -6.51
CA ARG A 137 7.45 -11.34 -6.69
C ARG A 137 7.24 -12.69 -5.99
N GLN A 138 6.63 -12.71 -4.81
CA GLN A 138 6.26 -13.96 -4.11
C GLN A 138 5.23 -14.78 -4.92
N GLN A 139 4.38 -14.12 -5.71
CA GLN A 139 3.45 -14.75 -6.65
C GLN A 139 4.11 -15.11 -8.01
N GLN A 140 5.44 -14.95 -8.12
CA GLN A 140 6.21 -15.25 -9.34
C GLN A 140 5.88 -14.36 -10.55
N VAL A 141 5.17 -13.23 -10.34
CA VAL A 141 4.91 -12.23 -11.39
C VAL A 141 6.23 -11.73 -11.96
N GLN A 142 6.36 -11.82 -13.28
CA GLN A 142 7.61 -11.54 -13.99
C GLN A 142 7.71 -10.08 -14.43
N ARG A 143 6.58 -9.48 -14.80
CA ARG A 143 6.53 -8.10 -15.30
C ARG A 143 5.42 -7.33 -14.63
N VAL A 144 5.76 -6.12 -14.17
CA VAL A 144 4.82 -5.18 -13.58
C VAL A 144 4.85 -3.89 -14.38
N SER A 145 3.67 -3.39 -14.74
CA SER A 145 3.47 -2.16 -15.51
C SER A 145 2.68 -1.14 -14.68
N LEU A 146 2.85 0.14 -15.00
CA LEU A 146 2.00 1.23 -14.49
C LEU A 146 1.96 2.36 -15.51
N PHE A 147 0.98 3.24 -15.35
CA PHE A 147 0.86 4.47 -16.13
C PHE A 147 1.17 5.64 -15.19
N ALA A 148 2.21 6.39 -15.50
CA ALA A 148 2.66 7.51 -14.69
C ALA A 148 2.33 8.83 -15.40
N ASP A 149 1.72 9.75 -14.67
CA ASP A 149 1.63 11.14 -15.11
C ASP A 149 3.05 11.75 -15.13
N PRO A 150 3.32 12.75 -16.01
CA PRO A 150 4.64 13.33 -16.18
C PRO A 150 5.31 13.78 -14.88
N GLU A 151 4.52 14.30 -13.93
CA GLU A 151 5.00 14.86 -12.66
C GLU A 151 5.58 13.78 -11.72
N VAL A 152 5.19 12.51 -11.87
CA VAL A 152 5.60 11.41 -10.99
C VAL A 152 6.59 10.44 -11.63
N ILE A 153 6.99 10.66 -12.89
CA ILE A 153 8.01 9.82 -13.57
C ILE A 153 9.30 9.76 -12.75
N GLY A 154 9.79 10.90 -12.23
CA GLY A 154 11.00 10.94 -11.41
C GLY A 154 10.90 10.14 -10.12
N PHE A 155 9.71 10.07 -9.51
CA PHE A 155 9.45 9.26 -8.33
C PHE A 155 9.60 7.75 -8.64
N TYR A 156 9.04 7.28 -9.76
CA TYR A 156 9.17 5.89 -10.17
C TYR A 156 10.58 5.56 -10.65
N ALA A 157 11.22 6.44 -11.43
CA ALA A 157 12.60 6.24 -11.90
C ALA A 157 13.58 6.07 -10.72
N ALA A 158 13.43 6.84 -9.64
CA ALA A 158 14.24 6.71 -8.43
C ALA A 158 14.07 5.37 -7.67
N GLN A 159 13.12 4.53 -8.10
CA GLN A 159 12.85 3.20 -7.58
C GLN A 159 13.21 2.08 -8.58
N GLY A 160 13.84 2.42 -9.71
CA GLY A 160 14.26 1.46 -10.73
C GLY A 160 13.17 1.12 -11.76
N TRP A 161 12.12 1.94 -11.86
CA TRP A 161 11.18 1.84 -12.98
C TRP A 161 11.78 2.48 -14.22
N GLU A 162 11.61 1.82 -15.35
CA GLU A 162 12.09 2.29 -16.65
C GLU A 162 10.88 2.64 -17.53
N LEU A 163 11.01 3.73 -18.32
CA LEU A 163 10.08 3.95 -19.42
C LEU A 163 10.24 2.81 -20.44
N GLU A 164 9.17 2.48 -21.15
CA GLU A 164 9.22 1.37 -22.10
C GLU A 164 10.30 1.65 -23.18
N PRO A 165 11.33 0.77 -23.31
CA PRO A 165 12.55 1.08 -24.06
C PRO A 165 12.39 1.06 -25.59
N LEU A 166 11.32 0.46 -26.09
CA LEU A 166 10.95 0.37 -27.50
C LEU A 166 9.95 1.47 -27.91
N GLU A 167 9.71 2.45 -27.05
CA GLU A 167 8.76 3.56 -27.26
C GLU A 167 7.36 3.09 -27.66
N ARG A 168 6.97 1.89 -27.20
CA ARG A 168 5.64 1.34 -27.48
C ARG A 168 4.60 2.23 -26.82
N ARG A 169 3.64 2.70 -27.63
CA ARG A 169 2.55 3.53 -27.14
C ARG A 169 1.48 2.67 -26.51
N CYS A 170 0.91 3.19 -25.43
CA CYS A 170 -0.32 2.65 -24.88
C CYS A 170 -1.52 3.20 -25.66
N ALA A 171 -2.49 2.34 -25.93
CA ALA A 171 -3.76 2.72 -26.54
C ALA A 171 -4.87 2.65 -25.51
N PHE A 172 -5.77 3.63 -25.53
CA PHE A 172 -6.97 3.67 -24.70
C PHE A 172 -8.19 3.56 -25.60
N TRP A 173 -9.12 2.68 -25.24
CA TRP A 173 -10.44 2.60 -25.85
C TRP A 173 -11.49 2.93 -24.79
N TYR A 174 -12.43 3.79 -25.15
CA TYR A 174 -13.48 4.26 -24.27
C TYR A 174 -14.81 3.67 -24.72
N ALA A 175 -15.45 2.90 -23.83
CA ALA A 175 -16.82 2.44 -24.05
C ALA A 175 -17.75 3.65 -24.01
N SER A 176 -18.20 4.11 -25.17
CA SER A 176 -19.25 5.12 -25.34
C SER A 176 -20.63 4.53 -25.09
#